data_AF-A0A9X8HBV9-F1
#
_entry.id   AF-A0A9X8HBV9-F1
#
_cell.length_a   1.000
_cell.length_b   1.000
_cell.length_c   1.000
_cell.angle_alpha   90.00
_cell.angle_beta   90.00
_cell.angle_gamma   90.00
#
_symmetry.space_group_name_H-M   'P 1'
#
loop_
_entity.id
_entity.type
_entity.pdbx_description
1 polymer ?
#
loop_
_entity_poly.entity_id
_entity_poly.type
_entity_poly.pdbx_seq_one_letter_code
_entity_poly.pdbx_strand_id
1 'polypeptide(L)'
;MGGKFSQVHYRERDTAVVSDFDLLVQCWYVYPTKLRPAFITEHIHRGKVELETISTQLRRISFNFCLTREHFQEMLQLHHNDLFRPVAHRWFHHFKNTDTSTIVNGLEFVAALAIASTGTGKLVEKVGFLFDLFDFDQSGCLTKDELMILLKSSVRGLTKLT
;
A
#
# COMPACT_ATOMS: atom_id res chain seq x y z
N MET A 1 -35.71 -17.42 -0.30
CA MET A 1 -34.83 -18.12 -1.25
C MET A 1 -33.40 -17.65 -1.00
N GLY A 2 -32.59 -18.48 -0.32
CA GLY A 2 -31.22 -18.12 0.06
C GLY A 2 -30.27 -18.33 -1.11
N GLY A 3 -29.65 -17.24 -1.58
CA GLY A 3 -28.61 -17.29 -2.60
C GLY A 3 -27.38 -17.99 -2.05
N LYS A 4 -27.01 -19.12 -2.67
CA LYS A 4 -25.72 -19.78 -2.43
C LYS A 4 -24.63 -18.90 -3.03
N PHE A 5 -23.91 -18.15 -2.20
CA PHE A 5 -22.61 -17.62 -2.59
C PHE A 5 -21.72 -18.82 -2.95
N SER A 6 -21.37 -18.94 -4.22
CA SER A 6 -20.46 -19.94 -4.74
C SER A 6 -19.15 -19.88 -3.99
N GLN A 7 -18.69 -21.03 -3.46
CA GLN A 7 -17.34 -21.17 -2.90
C GLN A 7 -16.32 -20.94 -4.03
N VAL A 8 -15.84 -19.71 -4.14
CA VAL A 8 -14.74 -19.35 -5.04
C VAL A 8 -13.50 -20.08 -4.55
N HIS A 9 -13.07 -21.11 -5.27
CA HIS A 9 -11.77 -21.74 -5.07
C HIS A 9 -10.70 -20.79 -5.57
N TYR A 10 -10.09 -20.03 -4.65
CA TYR A 10 -8.89 -19.25 -4.92
C TYR A 10 -7.80 -20.18 -5.45
N ARG A 11 -7.26 -19.92 -6.64
CA ARG A 11 -6.14 -20.70 -7.18
C ARG A 11 -4.85 -20.16 -6.55
N GLU A 12 -3.91 -21.05 -6.21
CA GLU A 12 -2.58 -20.65 -5.71
C GLU A 12 -1.80 -19.71 -6.67
N ARG A 13 -2.18 -19.65 -7.95
CA ARG A 13 -1.60 -18.71 -8.91
C ARG A 13 -2.10 -17.28 -8.72
N ASP A 14 -3.29 -17.09 -8.14
CA ASP A 14 -3.85 -15.77 -7.80
C ASP A 14 -3.19 -15.19 -6.53
N THR A 15 -2.44 -16.02 -5.79
CA THR A 15 -1.68 -15.63 -4.59
C THR A 15 -0.22 -15.30 -4.85
N ALA A 16 0.31 -15.54 -6.07
CA ALA A 16 1.73 -15.30 -6.36
C ALA A 16 2.13 -13.81 -6.21
N VAL A 17 1.21 -12.91 -6.51
CA VAL A 17 1.42 -11.46 -6.34
C VAL A 17 1.30 -11.03 -4.88
N VAL A 18 0.51 -11.77 -4.08
CA VAL A 18 0.44 -11.60 -2.61
C VAL A 18 1.78 -11.96 -1.97
N SER A 19 2.47 -13.02 -2.42
CA SER A 19 3.76 -13.42 -1.83
C SER A 19 4.90 -12.41 -2.04
N ASP A 20 4.98 -11.75 -3.20
CA ASP A 20 5.97 -10.68 -3.46
C ASP A 20 5.70 -9.43 -2.60
N PHE A 21 4.43 -9.21 -2.24
CA PHE A 21 4.02 -8.14 -1.34
C PHE A 21 4.19 -8.51 0.14
N ASP A 22 3.94 -9.76 0.51
CA ASP A 22 4.26 -10.29 1.84
C ASP A 22 5.75 -10.16 2.13
N LEU A 23 6.63 -10.35 1.13
CA LEU A 23 8.05 -10.08 1.26
C LEU A 23 8.35 -8.60 1.53
N LEU A 24 7.62 -7.65 0.93
CA LEU A 24 7.76 -6.21 1.21
C LEU A 24 7.41 -5.91 2.65
N VAL A 25 6.24 -6.38 3.05
CA VAL A 25 5.68 -6.24 4.38
C VAL A 25 6.67 -6.82 5.39
N GLN A 26 7.15 -8.04 5.16
CA GLN A 26 8.19 -8.68 5.96
C GLN A 26 9.52 -7.93 5.93
N CYS A 27 9.98 -7.39 4.79
CA CYS A 27 11.25 -6.67 4.70
C CYS A 27 11.22 -5.32 5.44
N TRP A 28 10.07 -4.62 5.43
CA TRP A 28 9.86 -3.46 6.30
C TRP A 28 9.88 -3.85 7.77
N TYR A 29 9.27 -5.00 8.12
CA TYR A 29 9.32 -5.54 9.48
C TYR A 29 10.70 -6.04 9.91
N VAL A 30 11.55 -6.51 8.98
CA VAL A 30 12.81 -7.21 9.30
C VAL A 30 14.04 -6.29 9.26
N TYR A 31 14.03 -5.17 8.53
CA TYR A 31 15.16 -4.22 8.56
C TYR A 31 14.90 -3.05 9.52
N PRO A 32 15.47 -3.08 10.74
CA PRO A 32 15.47 -1.92 11.61
C PRO A 32 16.40 -0.86 11.02
N THR A 33 15.87 0.32 10.71
CA THR A 33 16.64 1.56 10.82
C THR A 33 17.03 1.70 12.30
N LYS A 34 18.19 1.11 12.62
CA LYS A 34 18.96 1.10 13.88
C LYS A 34 18.22 1.50 15.17
N LEU A 35 18.18 0.51 16.08
CA LEU A 35 17.98 0.57 17.54
C LEU A 35 16.52 0.66 18.02
N ARG A 36 15.94 -0.50 18.36
CA ARG A 36 15.27 -0.75 19.67
C ARG A 36 14.83 -2.22 19.82
N PRO A 37 14.79 -2.77 21.06
CA PRO A 37 14.66 -4.21 21.32
C PRO A 37 13.23 -4.71 21.11
N ALA A 38 13.13 -5.92 20.56
CA ALA A 38 11.92 -6.56 20.08
C ALA A 38 10.98 -7.06 21.19
N PHE A 39 9.69 -6.77 21.07
CA PHE A 39 8.61 -7.59 21.65
C PHE A 39 7.45 -7.76 20.66
N ILE A 40 6.90 -8.98 20.61
CA ILE A 40 6.01 -9.50 19.55
C ILE A 40 4.64 -8.76 19.45
N THR A 41 4.31 -7.88 20.39
CA THR A 41 3.14 -6.98 20.32
C THR A 41 3.37 -5.73 19.46
N GLU A 42 4.61 -5.48 19.04
CA GLU A 42 5.05 -4.24 18.36
C GLU A 42 4.83 -4.27 16.83
N HIS A 43 4.62 -5.45 16.24
CA HIS A 43 4.49 -5.61 14.78
C HIS A 43 3.26 -4.89 14.19
N ILE A 44 2.11 -4.93 14.88
CA ILE A 44 0.89 -4.25 14.42
C ILE A 44 1.04 -2.73 14.50
N HIS A 45 1.63 -2.23 15.59
CA HIS A 45 1.90 -0.79 15.75
C HIS A 45 2.91 -0.28 14.72
N ARG A 46 3.89 -1.09 14.35
CA ARG A 46 4.96 -0.71 13.43
C ARG A 46 4.47 -0.52 11.99
N GLY A 47 3.58 -1.40 11.51
CA GLY A 47 3.00 -1.26 10.17
C GLY A 47 2.16 0.01 10.01
N LYS A 48 1.43 0.38 11.07
CA LYS A 48 0.65 1.62 11.10
C LYS A 48 1.56 2.85 10.97
N VAL A 49 2.64 2.93 11.77
CA VAL A 49 3.58 4.08 11.74
C VAL A 49 4.25 4.25 10.37
N GLU A 50 4.63 3.15 9.73
CA GLU A 50 5.24 3.17 8.40
C GLU A 50 4.23 3.63 7.34
N LEU A 51 2.99 3.17 7.39
CA LEU A 51 1.91 3.66 6.51
C LEU A 51 1.57 5.13 6.71
N GLU A 52 1.51 5.62 7.95
CA GLU A 52 1.34 7.05 8.22
C GLU A 52 2.48 7.88 7.65
N THR A 53 3.71 7.35 7.73
CA THR A 53 4.89 7.99 7.15
C THR A 53 4.79 8.05 5.63
N ILE A 54 4.39 6.96 4.97
CA ILE A 54 4.20 6.89 3.53
C ILE A 54 3.06 7.81 3.08
N SER A 55 1.94 7.82 3.81
CA SER A 55 0.80 8.71 3.53
C SER A 55 1.22 10.18 3.60
N THR A 56 1.96 10.55 4.66
CA THR A 56 2.51 11.89 4.83
C THR A 56 3.51 12.24 3.71
N GLN A 57 4.40 11.32 3.36
CA GLN A 57 5.36 11.52 2.27
C GLN A 57 4.69 11.62 0.91
N LEU A 58 3.64 10.83 0.65
CA LEU A 58 2.84 10.92 -0.56
C LEU A 58 2.24 12.32 -0.68
N ARG A 59 1.61 12.85 0.37
CA ARG A 59 1.06 14.21 0.40
C ARG A 59 2.12 15.30 0.20
N ARG A 60 3.38 15.03 0.59
CA ARG A 60 4.50 16.00 0.48
C ARG A 60 5.22 15.99 -0.88
N ILE A 61 5.44 14.80 -1.44
CA ILE A 61 6.35 14.58 -2.58
C ILE A 61 5.58 14.57 -3.90
N SER A 62 4.28 14.30 -3.89
CA SER A 62 3.48 14.17 -5.12
C SER A 62 2.60 15.38 -5.39
N PHE A 63 2.68 15.92 -6.60
CA PHE A 63 1.63 16.79 -7.15
C PHE A 63 0.53 15.88 -7.69
N ASN A 64 -0.70 16.02 -7.21
CA ASN A 64 -1.85 15.18 -7.59
C ASN A 64 -1.65 13.66 -7.39
N PHE A 65 -0.89 13.23 -6.38
CA PHE A 65 -0.67 11.81 -6.09
C PHE A 65 0.00 11.01 -7.21
N CYS A 66 0.66 11.69 -8.16
CA CYS A 66 1.41 11.06 -9.24
C CYS A 66 2.86 10.87 -8.81
N LEU A 67 3.34 9.63 -8.80
CA LEU A 67 4.70 9.28 -8.40
C LEU A 67 5.53 8.93 -9.63
N THR A 68 6.65 9.65 -9.83
CA THR A 68 7.72 9.18 -10.72
C THR A 68 8.46 8.01 -10.06
N ARG A 69 9.34 7.36 -10.81
CA ARG A 69 10.17 6.27 -10.26
C ARG A 69 11.00 6.74 -9.07
N GLU A 70 11.58 7.93 -9.18
CA GLU A 70 12.43 8.53 -8.16
C GLU A 70 11.62 8.82 -6.89
N HIS A 71 10.47 9.49 -7.03
CA HIS A 71 9.57 9.76 -5.91
C HIS A 71 9.03 8.48 -5.26
N PHE A 72 8.75 7.45 -6.04
CA PHE A 72 8.31 6.15 -5.54
C PHE A 72 9.39 5.48 -4.68
N GLN A 73 10.66 5.53 -5.10
CA GLN A 73 11.79 4.99 -4.34
C GLN A 73 12.11 5.82 -3.09
N GLU A 74 11.96 7.14 -3.16
CA GLU A 74 12.12 8.04 -2.03
C GLU A 74 11.05 7.79 -0.96
N MET A 75 9.78 7.68 -1.37
CA MET A 75 8.64 7.40 -0.50
C MET A 75 8.76 6.06 0.23
N LEU A 76 9.34 5.03 -0.42
CA LEU A 76 9.59 3.75 0.22
C LEU A 76 10.84 3.74 1.12
N GLN A 77 11.65 4.81 1.10
CA GLN A 77 12.95 4.89 1.78
C GLN A 77 13.93 3.76 1.37
N LEU A 78 13.69 3.11 0.23
CA LEU A 78 14.49 1.99 -0.26
C LEU A 78 15.72 2.44 -1.07
N HIS A 79 15.80 3.73 -1.43
CA HIS A 79 16.89 4.30 -2.22
C HIS A 79 18.28 4.19 -1.56
N HIS A 80 18.34 3.99 -0.24
CA HIS A 80 19.59 3.80 0.48
C HIS A 80 20.13 2.36 0.45
N ASN A 81 19.37 1.40 -0.09
CA ASN A 81 19.78 -0.01 -0.10
C ASN A 81 19.57 -0.64 -1.48
N ASP A 82 20.69 -0.89 -2.17
CA ASP A 82 20.71 -1.45 -3.53
C ASP A 82 20.04 -2.83 -3.62
N LEU A 83 19.93 -3.59 -2.53
CA LEU A 83 19.25 -4.88 -2.50
C LEU A 83 17.76 -4.78 -2.82
N PHE A 84 17.13 -3.66 -2.45
CA PHE A 84 15.70 -3.44 -2.66
C PHE A 84 15.37 -2.76 -3.99
N ARG A 85 16.37 -2.27 -4.71
CA ARG A 85 16.20 -1.57 -5.99
C ARG A 85 15.48 -2.42 -7.07
N PRO A 86 15.80 -3.71 -7.27
CA PRO A 86 15.08 -4.55 -8.24
C PRO A 86 13.61 -4.73 -7.86
N VAL A 87 13.32 -4.81 -6.56
CA VAL A 87 11.99 -5.03 -6.05
C VAL A 87 11.12 -3.77 -6.22
N ALA A 88 11.65 -2.61 -5.82
CA ALA A 88 11.01 -1.31 -6.05
C ALA A 88 10.74 -1.07 -7.54
N HIS A 89 11.67 -1.47 -8.43
CA HIS A 89 11.47 -1.39 -9.87
C HIS A 89 10.32 -2.28 -10.36
N ARG A 90 10.21 -3.52 -9.87
CA ARG A 90 9.11 -4.44 -10.22
C ARG A 90 7.76 -3.90 -9.77
N TRP A 91 7.65 -3.34 -8.56
CA TRP A 91 6.40 -2.74 -8.10
C TRP A 91 6.04 -1.49 -8.87
N PHE A 92 6.98 -0.59 -9.10
CA PHE A 92 6.74 0.58 -9.93
C PHE A 92 6.20 0.15 -11.31
N HIS A 93 6.79 -0.89 -11.91
CA HIS A 93 6.34 -1.43 -13.18
C HIS A 93 4.92 -2.01 -13.13
N HIS A 94 4.57 -2.80 -12.10
CA HIS A 94 3.23 -3.34 -11.90
C HIS A 94 2.17 -2.25 -11.70
N PHE A 95 2.52 -1.18 -11.00
CA PHE A 95 1.57 -0.12 -10.68
C PHE A 95 1.33 0.88 -11.81
N LYS A 96 2.05 0.77 -12.93
CA LYS A 96 1.76 1.58 -14.12
C LYS A 96 0.40 1.24 -14.69
N ASN A 97 -0.26 2.24 -15.27
CA ASN A 97 -1.48 2.02 -16.05
C ASN A 97 -1.20 1.48 -17.46
N THR A 98 -0.02 1.79 -18.01
CA THR A 98 0.42 1.36 -19.34
C THR A 98 1.92 1.06 -19.33
N ASP A 99 2.40 0.28 -20.29
CA ASP A 99 3.83 -0.04 -20.40
C ASP A 99 4.71 1.19 -20.64
N THR A 100 4.16 2.24 -21.23
CA THR A 100 4.87 3.49 -21.50
C THR A 100 4.76 4.52 -20.38
N SER A 101 3.94 4.27 -19.35
CA SER A 101 3.76 5.22 -18.26
C SER A 101 5.06 5.45 -17.50
N THR A 102 5.42 6.70 -17.30
CA THR A 102 6.56 7.12 -16.47
C THR A 102 6.15 7.44 -15.03
N ILE A 103 4.85 7.34 -14.74
CA ILE A 103 4.27 7.63 -13.44
C ILE A 103 3.32 6.52 -12.98
N VAL A 104 3.10 6.45 -11.68
CA VAL A 104 2.09 5.61 -11.04
C VAL A 104 1.18 6.45 -10.15
N ASN A 105 -0.05 5.98 -9.93
CA ASN A 105 -0.96 6.60 -8.98
C ASN A 105 -0.60 6.13 -7.56
N GLY A 106 -0.12 7.06 -6.74
CA GLY A 106 0.29 6.80 -5.36
C GLY A 106 -0.86 6.38 -4.46
N LEU A 107 -2.08 6.87 -4.68
CA LEU A 107 -3.25 6.44 -3.90
C LEU A 107 -3.61 4.98 -4.17
N GLU A 108 -3.52 4.53 -5.43
CA GLU A 108 -3.70 3.12 -5.77
C GLU A 108 -2.65 2.25 -5.09
N PHE A 109 -1.39 2.69 -5.09
CA PHE A 109 -0.30 1.98 -4.44
C PHE A 109 -0.47 1.89 -2.91
N VAL A 110 -0.63 3.02 -2.23
CA VAL A 110 -0.72 3.09 -0.77
C VAL A 110 -1.98 2.39 -0.26
N ALA A 111 -3.11 2.50 -0.97
CA ALA A 111 -4.34 1.80 -0.60
C ALA A 111 -4.18 0.27 -0.73
N ALA A 112 -3.60 -0.20 -1.83
CA ALA A 112 -3.35 -1.62 -2.04
C ALA A 112 -2.38 -2.17 -0.98
N LEU A 113 -1.33 -1.41 -0.66
CA LEU A 113 -0.38 -1.74 0.37
C LEU A 113 -1.02 -1.81 1.75
N ALA A 114 -1.85 -0.85 2.13
CA ALA A 114 -2.55 -0.87 3.41
C ALA A 114 -3.46 -2.09 3.58
N ILE A 115 -4.19 -2.44 2.52
CA ILE A 115 -5.14 -3.57 2.51
C ILE A 115 -4.40 -4.91 2.53
N ALA A 116 -3.40 -5.08 1.65
CA ALA A 116 -2.66 -6.33 1.49
C ALA A 116 -1.68 -6.61 2.63
N SER A 117 -1.19 -5.57 3.32
CA SER A 117 -0.22 -5.74 4.40
C SER A 117 -0.81 -6.52 5.58
N THR A 118 -0.15 -7.61 5.97
CA THR A 118 -0.59 -8.48 7.07
C THR A 118 -0.33 -7.87 8.45
N GLY A 119 0.62 -6.94 8.58
CA GLY A 119 0.95 -6.31 9.86
C GLY A 119 0.36 -4.91 10.08
N THR A 120 -0.57 -4.45 9.24
CA THR A 120 -1.32 -3.20 9.49
C THR A 120 -2.41 -3.32 10.55
N GLY A 121 -2.56 -4.50 11.14
CA GLY A 121 -3.59 -4.79 12.12
C GLY A 121 -4.90 -5.29 11.53
N LYS A 122 -5.97 -5.19 12.31
CA LYS A 122 -7.31 -5.72 11.98
C LYS A 122 -7.98 -4.89 10.88
N LEU A 123 -9.02 -5.45 10.27
CA LEU A 123 -9.79 -4.77 9.21
C LEU A 123 -10.22 -3.34 9.59
N VAL A 124 -10.65 -3.12 10.83
CA VAL A 124 -11.07 -1.79 11.32
C VAL A 124 -9.93 -0.77 11.26
N GLU A 125 -8.71 -1.17 11.61
CA GLU A 125 -7.53 -0.29 11.59
C GLU A 125 -7.13 0.06 10.15
N LYS A 126 -7.21 -0.93 9.24
CA LYS A 126 -6.99 -0.72 7.80
C LYS A 126 -8.01 0.25 7.19
N VAL A 127 -9.29 0.10 7.56
CA VAL A 127 -10.36 0.98 7.09
C VAL A 127 -10.17 2.40 7.65
N GLY A 128 -9.79 2.53 8.92
CA GLY A 128 -9.45 3.82 9.52
C GLY A 128 -8.31 4.52 8.78
N PHE A 129 -7.22 3.80 8.50
CA PHE A 129 -6.10 4.34 7.71
C PHE A 129 -6.54 4.79 6.30
N LEU A 130 -7.35 3.98 5.60
CA LEU A 130 -7.87 4.39 4.29
C LEU A 130 -8.75 5.63 4.40
N PHE A 131 -9.60 5.70 5.42
CA PHE A 131 -10.42 6.89 5.66
C PHE A 131 -9.53 8.13 5.77
N ASP A 132 -8.52 8.10 6.63
CA ASP A 132 -7.59 9.21 6.85
C ASP A 132 -6.74 9.52 5.61
N LEU A 133 -6.43 8.52 4.78
CA LEU A 133 -5.69 8.70 3.53
C LEU A 133 -6.50 9.51 2.49
N PHE A 134 -7.81 9.28 2.41
CA PHE A 134 -8.70 9.89 1.40
C PHE A 134 -9.50 11.09 1.92
N ASP A 135 -9.52 11.33 3.23
CA ASP A 135 -9.97 12.61 3.81
C ASP A 135 -8.92 13.69 3.48
N PHE A 136 -9.09 14.36 2.35
CA PHE A 136 -8.09 15.27 1.82
C PHE A 136 -8.08 16.59 2.58
N ASP A 137 -9.26 17.06 2.99
CA ASP A 137 -9.43 18.30 3.75
C ASP A 137 -9.33 18.12 5.27
N GLN A 138 -9.20 16.87 5.75
CA GLN A 138 -9.09 16.52 7.17
C GLN A 138 -10.32 16.96 7.97
N SER A 139 -11.49 16.96 7.34
CA SER A 139 -12.75 17.33 7.99
C SER A 139 -13.27 16.26 8.95
N GLY A 140 -12.71 15.04 8.90
CA GLY A 140 -13.21 13.87 9.61
C GLY A 140 -14.43 13.24 8.94
N CYS A 141 -14.75 13.65 7.71
CA CYS A 141 -15.86 13.15 6.89
C CYS A 141 -15.39 12.96 5.45
N LEU A 142 -15.79 11.86 4.79
CA LEU A 142 -15.55 11.70 3.36
C LEU A 142 -16.69 12.31 2.56
N THR A 143 -16.35 13.25 1.69
CA THR A 143 -17.25 13.71 0.63
C THR A 143 -17.53 12.57 -0.38
N LYS A 144 -18.56 12.76 -1.22
CA LYS A 144 -18.89 11.80 -2.28
C LYS A 144 -17.68 11.55 -3.21
N ASP A 145 -16.95 12.61 -3.56
CA ASP A 145 -15.82 12.50 -4.48
C ASP A 145 -14.64 11.77 -3.85
N GLU A 146 -14.32 12.06 -2.59
CA GLU A 146 -13.27 11.35 -1.84
C GLU A 146 -13.61 9.86 -1.67
N LEU A 147 -14.86 9.54 -1.34
CA LEU A 147 -15.30 8.15 -1.26
C LEU A 147 -15.21 7.43 -2.61
N MET A 148 -15.56 8.09 -3.72
CA MET A 148 -15.39 7.51 -5.06
C MET A 148 -13.90 7.28 -5.39
N ILE A 149 -13.03 8.21 -5.03
CA ILE A 149 -11.59 8.09 -5.23
C ILE A 149 -11.04 6.95 -4.37
N LEU A 150 -11.47 6.82 -3.11
CA LEU A 150 -11.12 5.72 -2.22
C LEU A 150 -11.45 4.38 -2.87
N LEU A 151 -12.73 4.17 -3.22
CA LEU A 151 -13.18 2.90 -3.79
C LEU A 151 -12.45 2.57 -5.09
N LYS A 152 -12.33 3.55 -6.00
CA LYS A 152 -11.62 3.38 -7.27
C LYS A 152 -10.15 3.04 -7.05
N SER A 153 -9.48 3.75 -6.16
CA SER A 153 -8.04 3.59 -5.93
C SER A 153 -7.74 2.25 -5.24
N SER A 154 -8.53 1.87 -4.23
CA SER A 154 -8.41 0.59 -3.55
C SER A 154 -8.61 -0.58 -4.51
N VAL A 155 -9.68 -0.56 -5.31
CA VAL A 155 -9.96 -1.65 -6.26
C VAL A 155 -8.87 -1.73 -7.33
N ARG A 156 -8.52 -0.61 -7.97
CA ARG A 156 -7.48 -0.58 -9.03
C ARG A 156 -6.11 -1.00 -8.49
N GLY A 157 -5.77 -0.50 -7.31
CA GLY A 157 -4.53 -0.87 -6.63
C GLY A 157 -4.46 -2.37 -6.36
N LEU A 158 -5.51 -2.95 -5.80
CA LEU A 158 -5.58 -4.40 -5.56
C LEU A 158 -5.55 -5.23 -6.84
N THR A 159 -6.18 -4.78 -7.94
CA THR A 159 -6.09 -5.50 -9.23
C THR A 159 -4.70 -5.50 -9.84
N LYS A 160 -3.84 -4.57 -9.43
CA LYS A 160 -2.42 -4.54 -9.82
C LYS A 160 -1.55 -5.43 -8.91
N LEU A 161 -2.15 -5.94 -7.84
CA LEU A 161 -1.58 -6.90 -6.91
C LEU A 161 -2.10 -8.33 -7.14
N THR A 162 -2.74 -8.63 -8.27
CA THR A 162 -3.27 -9.96 -8.63
C THR A 162 -2.96 -10.25 -10.08
#